data_AF-X0Y7Q4-F1
#
_entry.id   AF-X0Y7Q4-F1
#
_cell.length_a   1.000
_cell.length_b   1.000
_cell.length_c   1.000
_cell.angle_alpha   90.00
_cell.angle_beta   90.00
_cell.angle_gamma   90.00
#
_symmetry.space_group_name_H-M   'P 1'
#
loop_
_entity.id
_entity.type
_entity.pdbx_description
1 polymer ?
#
loop_
_entity_poly.entity_id
_entity_poly.type
_entity_poly.pdbx_seq_one_letter_code
_entity_poly.pdbx_strand_id
1 'polypeptide(L)' 'MEPISKHIAYAEAIHSNTAKRRGIDNTPSPTNVETMKETAEKIFEPLRKFVNGPIKVTSMFRSAA' A
#
# COMPACT_ATOMS: atom_id res chain seq x y z
N MET A 1 -2.85 -12.16 -6.37
CA MET A 1 -3.60 -11.26 -5.46
C MET A 1 -4.05 -10.06 -6.27
N GLU A 2 -5.28 -9.60 -6.10
CA GLU A 2 -5.78 -8.40 -6.78
C GLU A 2 -4.92 -7.16 -6.44
N PRO A 3 -4.75 -6.20 -7.37
CA PRO A 3 -4.10 -4.93 -7.07
C PRO A 3 -4.90 -4.12 -6.04
N ILE A 4 -4.23 -3.15 -5.39
CA ILE A 4 -4.86 -2.24 -4.42
C ILE A 4 -5.61 -1.11 -5.13
N SER A 5 -5.08 -0.62 -6.25
CA SER A 5 -5.76 0.31 -7.15
C SER A 5 -5.25 0.14 -8.58
N LYS A 6 -5.71 0.99 -9.50
CA LYS A 6 -5.22 1.04 -10.88
C LYS A 6 -3.69 1.12 -10.96
N HIS A 7 -3.06 1.82 -10.03
CA HIS A 7 -1.62 2.09 -10.09
C HIS A 7 -0.79 1.54 -8.93
N ILE A 8 -1.40 0.88 -7.94
CA ILE A 8 -0.69 0.33 -6.80
C ILE A 8 -0.92 -1.18 -6.76
N ALA A 9 0.16 -1.94 -6.92
CA ALA A 9 0.13 -3.38 -6.81
C ALA A 9 0.08 -3.84 -5.35
N TYR A 10 -0.51 -5.01 -5.08
CA TYR A 10 -0.53 -5.58 -3.73
C TYR A 10 0.88 -5.72 -3.12
N ALA A 11 1.83 -6.27 -3.89
CA ALA A 11 3.21 -6.46 -3.44
C ALA A 11 3.92 -5.14 -3.09
N GLU A 12 3.64 -4.06 -3.83
CA GLU A 12 4.16 -2.72 -3.53
C GLU A 12 3.58 -2.21 -2.21
N ALA A 13 2.27 -2.38 -2.01
CA ALA A 13 1.58 -1.88 -0.83
C ALA A 13 1.98 -2.60 0.47
N ILE A 14 2.24 -3.91 0.42
CA ILE A 14 2.68 -4.68 1.58
C ILE A 14 4.20 -4.66 1.80
N HIS A 15 4.96 -4.04 0.89
CA HIS A 15 6.41 -3.93 1.05
C HIS A 15 6.76 -2.99 2.20
N SER A 16 7.61 -3.44 3.12
CA SER A 16 8.15 -2.59 4.19
C SER A 16 9.58 -2.99 4.56
N ASN A 17 10.53 -2.12 4.26
CA ASN A 17 11.94 -2.31 4.65
C ASN A 17 12.10 -2.44 6.17
N THR A 18 11.27 -1.75 6.95
CA THR A 18 11.29 -1.84 8.41
C THR A 18 10.76 -3.19 8.90
N ALA A 19 9.69 -3.72 8.30
CA ALA A 19 9.19 -5.06 8.65
C ALA A 19 10.24 -6.13 8.33
N LYS A 20 10.84 -6.06 7.13
CA LYS A 20 11.93 -6.96 6.72
C LYS A 20 13.11 -6.91 7.69
N ARG A 21 13.57 -5.72 8.07
CA ARG A 21 14.69 -5.54 9.02
C ARG A 21 14.38 -6.09 10.42
N ARG A 22 13.12 -6.04 10.83
CA ARG A 22 12.65 -6.49 12.15
C ARG A 22 12.12 -7.93 12.17
N GLY A 23 12.09 -8.61 11.03
CA GLY A 23 11.51 -9.96 10.93
C GLY A 23 10.00 -10.02 11.19
N ILE A 24 9.28 -8.92 10.94
CA ILE A 24 7.83 -8.84 11.17
C ILE A 24 7.11 -9.45 9.96
N ASP A 25 6.16 -10.36 10.20
CA ASP A 25 5.22 -10.81 9.17
C ASP A 25 4.29 -9.65 8.80
N ASN A 26 4.46 -9.16 7.57
CA ASN A 26 3.79 -7.98 7.07
C ASN A 26 2.55 -8.30 6.22
N THR A 27 1.88 -9.41 6.52
CA THR A 27 0.68 -9.87 5.79
C THR A 27 -0.57 -9.15 6.32
N PRO A 28 -1.24 -8.28 5.54
CA PRO A 28 -2.48 -7.65 5.95
C PRO A 28 -3.65 -8.63 5.98
N SER A 29 -4.59 -8.42 6.91
CA SER A 29 -5.89 -9.11 6.91
C SER A 29 -6.79 -8.65 5.74
N PRO A 30 -7.86 -9.38 5.41
CA PRO A 30 -8.81 -8.96 4.38
C PRO A 30 -9.38 -7.56 4.63
N THR A 31 -9.73 -7.23 5.87
CA THR A 31 -10.20 -5.88 6.27
C THR A 31 -9.14 -4.81 6.03
N ASN A 32 -7.88 -5.10 6.37
CA ASN A 32 -6.78 -4.16 6.08
C ASN A 32 -6.65 -3.92 4.58
N VAL A 33 -6.77 -4.98 3.76
CA VAL A 33 -6.73 -4.85 2.30
C VAL A 33 -7.86 -3.98 1.78
N GLU A 34 -9.07 -4.09 2.32
CA GLU A 34 -10.21 -3.24 1.95
C GLU A 34 -9.94 -1.76 2.29
N THR A 35 -9.46 -1.47 3.50
CA THR A 35 -9.07 -0.10 3.89
C THR A 35 -7.94 0.44 3.01
N MET A 36 -6.99 -0.41 2.62
CA MET A 36 -5.91 -0.04 1.71
C MET A 36 -6.47 0.34 0.33
N LYS A 37 -7.42 -0.44 -0.21
CA LYS A 37 -8.10 -0.11 -1.48
C LYS A 37 -8.82 1.23 -1.40
N GLU A 38 -9.59 1.45 -0.33
CA GLU A 38 -10.26 2.73 -0.12
C GLU A 38 -9.30 3.91 -0.04
N THR A 39 -8.18 3.74 0.67
CA THR A 39 -7.14 4.76 0.80
C THR A 39 -6.52 5.07 -0.56
N ALA A 40 -6.24 4.05 -1.37
CA ALA A 40 -5.66 4.25 -2.68
C ALA A 40 -6.61 5.00 -3.62
N GLU A 41 -7.89 4.62 -3.66
CA GLU A 41 -8.90 5.26 -4.51
C GLU A 41 -9.21 6.70 -4.07
N LYS A 42 -9.30 6.96 -2.76
CA LYS A 42 -9.70 8.29 -2.24
C LYS A 42 -8.52 9.26 -2.11
N ILE A 43 -7.28 8.79 -2.01
CA ILE A 43 -6.11 9.64 -1.71
C ILE A 43 -5.04 9.51 -2.78
N PHE A 44 -4.55 8.30 -3.04
CA PHE A 44 -3.37 8.11 -3.91
C PHE A 44 -3.66 8.32 -5.39
N GLU A 45 -4.81 7.86 -5.89
CA GLU A 45 -5.21 8.08 -7.28
C GLU A 45 -5.47 9.58 -7.56
N PRO A 46 -6.19 10.34 -6.70
CA PRO A 46 -6.29 11.79 -6.83
C PRO A 46 -4.94 12.50 -6.73
N LEU A 47 -4.07 12.11 -5.78
CA LEU A 47 -2.74 12.71 -5.64
C LEU A 47 -1.90 12.52 -6.91
N ARG A 48 -1.90 11.30 -7.48
CA ARG A 48 -1.20 10.98 -8.73
C ARG A 48 -1.65 11.89 -9.88
N LYS A 49 -2.97 12.12 -10.00
CA LYS A 49 -3.54 13.06 -10.99
C LYS A 49 -3.12 14.49 -10.72
N PHE A 50 -3.17 14.92 -9.46
CA PHE A 50 -2.82 16.27 -9.04
C PHE A 50 -1.36 16.62 -9.35
N VAL A 51 -0.43 15.72 -9.06
CA VAL A 51 1.00 15.93 -9.36
C VAL A 51 1.35 15.65 -10.83
N ASN A 52 0.39 15.20 -11.63
CA ASN A 52 0.55 14.79 -13.03
C ASN A 52 1.74 13.84 -13.25
N GLY A 53 1.92 12.88 -12.33
CA GLY A 53 3.11 12.03 -12.30
C GLY A 53 2.97 10.83 -11.37
N PRO A 54 3.89 9.85 -11.47
CA PRO A 54 3.88 8.69 -10.60
C PRO A 54 4.20 9.08 -9.16
N ILE A 55 3.57 8.39 -8.21
CA ILE A 55 3.90 8.44 -6.79
C ILE A 55 4.57 7.14 -6.39
N LYS A 56 5.65 7.22 -5.60
CA LYS A 56 6.37 6.04 -5.10
C LYS A 56 5.84 5.64 -3.73
N VAL A 57 5.25 4.44 -3.63
CA VAL A 57 4.81 3.89 -2.34
C VAL A 57 5.99 3.14 -1.70
N THR A 58 6.54 3.68 -0.62
CA THR A 58 7.68 3.06 0.08
C THR A 58 7.29 2.14 1.24
N SER A 59 6.10 2.33 1.81
CA SER A 59 5.49 1.49 2.85
C SER A 59 4.04 1.93 3.06
N MET A 60 3.07 1.24 2.46
CA MET A 60 1.64 1.54 2.69
C MET A 60 1.12 0.83 3.93
N PHE A 61 1.38 -0.47 4.06
CA PHE A 61 0.99 -1.26 5.22
C PHE A 61 2.20 -1.69 6.05
N ARG A 62 2.06 -1.65 7.38
CA ARG A 62 2.97 -2.32 8.30
C ARG A 62 2.22 -2.90 9.49
N SER A 63 2.40 -4.20 9.76
CA SER A 63 1.86 -4.86 10.95
C SER A 63 2.43 -4.26 12.24
N ALA A 64 1.72 -4.45 13.35
CA ALA A 64 2.27 -4.19 14.68
C ALA A 64 3.53 -5.03 14.90
N ALA A 65 4.45 -4.52 15.73
CA ALA A 65 5.70 -5.18 16.09
C ALA A 65 5.53 -6.03 17.36
#